data_AF-A0A0J1G7Z4-F1
#
_entry.id   AF-A0A0J1G7Z4-F1
#
_cell.length_a   1.000
_cell.length_b   1.000
_cell.length_c   1.000
_cell.angle_alpha   90.00
_cell.angle_beta   90.00
_cell.angle_gamma   90.00
#
_symmetry.space_group_name_H-M   'P 1'
#
loop_
_entity.id
_entity.type
_entity.pdbx_description
1 polymer ?
#
loop_
_entity_poly.entity_id
_entity_poly.type
_entity_poly.pdbx_seq_one_letter_code
_entity_poly.pdbx_strand_id
1 'polypeptide(L)'
;MTQEKDIAAKIFLGKPEHFADLYNGACFNGNQIIHAEDLVPLDSAQEYLPGKTDAAKRSVRRNRDIIKKAALGADFLILACENQEHVHYAMVIRNMLYDAMNYADQVKLSGDLEKFLPYLPNYKLNVLDVKRIAHLEYFQTDLREVFGIIKYADDKCQMKAHVEKNRIRYSKLLRETIEIIFILLGEDSKM
;
A
#
# COMPACT_ATOMS: atom_id res chain seq x y z
N MET A 1 -2.42 6.84 -12.71
CA MET A 1 -3.60 6.96 -11.85
C MET A 1 -4.11 8.38 -11.96
N THR A 2 -5.41 8.58 -12.18
CA THR A 2 -6.00 9.92 -12.08
C THR A 2 -5.88 10.45 -10.65
N GLN A 3 -5.84 11.77 -10.47
CA GLN A 3 -5.68 12.39 -9.15
C GLN A 3 -6.79 11.95 -8.16
N GLU A 4 -8.02 11.78 -8.64
CA GLU A 4 -9.15 11.33 -7.82
C GLU A 4 -9.00 9.86 -7.38
N LYS A 5 -8.59 8.97 -8.29
CA LYS A 5 -8.35 7.55 -7.96
C LYS A 5 -7.22 7.39 -6.94
N ASP A 6 -6.18 8.22 -7.06
CA ASP A 6 -5.08 8.24 -6.12
C ASP A 6 -5.54 8.67 -4.71
N ILE A 7 -6.30 9.75 -4.62
CA ILE A 7 -6.85 10.25 -3.36
C ILE A 7 -7.80 9.22 -2.74
N ALA A 8 -8.70 8.64 -3.53
CA ALA A 8 -9.65 7.64 -3.05
C ALA A 8 -8.94 6.40 -2.47
N ALA A 9 -7.93 5.89 -3.18
CA ALA A 9 -7.15 4.76 -2.68
C ALA A 9 -6.36 5.10 -1.41
N LYS A 10 -5.80 6.30 -1.33
CA LYS A 10 -5.10 6.82 -0.12
C LYS A 10 -6.03 6.90 1.08
N ILE A 11 -7.23 7.45 0.90
CA ILE A 11 -8.24 7.53 1.96
C ILE A 11 -8.67 6.13 2.39
N PHE A 12 -8.94 5.24 1.42
CA PHE A 12 -9.43 3.89 1.69
C PHE A 12 -8.41 3.05 2.46
N LEU A 13 -7.18 2.96 1.96
CA LEU A 13 -6.10 2.19 2.58
C LEU A 13 -5.48 2.94 3.78
N GLY A 14 -5.79 4.22 3.95
CA GLY A 14 -5.42 5.01 5.12
C GLY A 14 -6.08 4.52 6.40
N LYS A 15 -7.26 3.90 6.33
CA LYS A 15 -7.94 3.26 7.47
C LYS A 15 -7.08 2.09 8.01
N PRO A 16 -6.74 2.05 9.33
CA PRO A 16 -5.93 0.98 9.93
C PRO A 16 -6.42 -0.43 9.63
N GLU A 17 -7.74 -0.62 9.61
CA GLU A 17 -8.39 -1.91 9.40
C GLU A 17 -8.12 -2.42 7.98
N HIS A 18 -8.32 -1.57 6.96
CA HIS A 18 -8.04 -1.92 5.57
C HIS A 18 -6.55 -2.11 5.31
N PHE A 19 -5.69 -1.34 5.97
CA PHE A 19 -4.25 -1.49 5.83
C PHE A 19 -3.74 -2.81 6.44
N ALA A 20 -4.20 -3.15 7.64
CA ALA A 20 -3.92 -4.43 8.27
C ALA A 20 -4.40 -5.59 7.39
N ASP A 21 -5.64 -5.50 6.91
CA ASP A 21 -6.25 -6.53 6.07
C ASP A 21 -5.55 -6.71 4.72
N LEU A 22 -5.07 -5.61 4.11
CA LEU A 22 -4.24 -5.66 2.90
C LEU A 22 -3.01 -6.54 3.11
N TYR A 23 -2.26 -6.32 4.18
CA TYR A 23 -1.04 -7.09 4.46
C TYR A 23 -1.34 -8.51 4.92
N ASN A 24 -2.34 -8.70 5.78
CA ASN A 24 -2.78 -10.03 6.21
C ASN A 24 -3.20 -10.88 5.02
N GLY A 25 -4.00 -10.31 4.10
CA GLY A 25 -4.44 -11.01 2.90
C GLY A 25 -3.32 -11.25 1.89
N ALA A 26 -2.50 -10.23 1.59
CA ALA A 26 -1.51 -10.30 0.51
C ALA A 26 -0.18 -10.95 0.92
N CYS A 27 0.27 -10.77 2.16
CA CYS A 27 1.58 -11.21 2.64
C CYS A 27 1.51 -12.42 3.58
N PHE A 28 0.37 -12.63 4.25
CA PHE A 28 0.21 -13.64 5.31
C PHE A 28 -0.92 -14.65 5.03
N ASN A 29 -1.37 -14.74 3.78
CA ASN A 29 -2.39 -15.70 3.31
C ASN A 29 -3.68 -15.68 4.14
N GLY A 30 -4.10 -14.50 4.59
CA GLY A 30 -5.31 -14.28 5.40
C GLY A 30 -5.12 -14.45 6.90
N ASN A 31 -3.94 -14.86 7.38
CA ASN A 31 -3.66 -14.92 8.82
C ASN A 31 -3.61 -13.51 9.41
N GLN A 32 -4.31 -13.30 10.53
CA GLN A 32 -4.43 -12.00 11.18
C GLN A 32 -3.21 -11.72 12.07
N ILE A 33 -2.08 -11.37 11.44
CA ILE A 33 -0.80 -11.08 12.11
C ILE A 33 -0.70 -9.60 12.47
N ILE A 34 -1.15 -8.73 11.57
CA ILE A 34 -1.17 -7.28 11.78
C ILE A 34 -2.56 -6.91 12.30
N HIS A 35 -2.62 -6.31 13.49
CA HIS A 35 -3.85 -5.79 14.05
C HIS A 35 -3.94 -4.27 13.86
N ALA A 36 -5.14 -3.77 13.60
CA ALA A 36 -5.39 -2.36 13.34
C ALA A 36 -4.98 -1.45 14.52
N GLU A 37 -5.16 -1.94 15.74
CA GLU A 37 -4.80 -1.27 17.00
C GLU A 37 -3.29 -1.03 17.18
N ASP A 38 -2.46 -1.85 16.54
CA ASP A 38 -1.00 -1.74 16.60
C ASP A 38 -0.42 -0.76 15.58
N LEU A 39 -1.25 -0.25 14.64
CA LEU A 39 -0.81 0.57 13.53
C LEU A 39 -0.81 2.06 13.87
N VAL A 40 0.39 2.65 13.87
CA VAL A 40 0.59 4.09 14.02
C VAL A 40 0.96 4.70 12.66
N PRO A 41 0.27 5.76 12.19
CA PRO A 41 0.62 6.43 10.95
C PRO A 41 2.01 7.07 11.05
N LEU A 42 2.79 6.99 9.97
CA LEU A 42 4.04 7.73 9.81
C LEU A 42 3.88 8.75 8.68
N ASP A 43 4.64 9.84 8.74
CA ASP A 43 4.66 10.83 7.66
C ASP A 43 5.12 10.17 6.35
N SER A 44 4.31 10.36 5.30
CA SER A 44 4.54 9.83 3.95
C SER A 44 5.65 10.59 3.22
N ALA A 45 5.92 11.84 3.63
CA ALA A 45 6.99 12.67 3.12
C ALA A 45 8.30 12.36 3.86
N GLN A 46 9.21 11.64 3.20
CA GLN A 46 10.59 11.59 3.65
C GLN A 46 11.36 12.74 2.99
N GLU A 47 11.70 13.74 3.78
CA GLU A 47 12.61 14.82 3.39
C GLU A 47 14.03 14.49 3.82
N TYR A 48 14.98 14.64 2.89
CA TYR A 48 16.40 14.44 3.15
C TYR A 48 17.19 15.71 2.85
N LEU A 49 18.12 16.04 3.76
CA LEU A 49 19.17 17.04 3.55
C LEU A 49 20.46 16.28 3.22
N PRO A 50 21.00 16.39 1.99
CA PRO A 50 22.33 15.88 1.68
C PRO A 50 23.36 16.52 2.60
N GLY A 51 24.28 15.70 3.12
CA GLY A 51 25.43 16.16 3.88
C GLY A 51 26.17 17.29 3.16
N LYS A 52 26.75 18.20 3.95
CA LYS A 52 27.40 19.44 3.52
C LYS A 52 28.47 19.22 2.43
N THR A 53 28.07 19.28 1.17
CA THR A 53 28.96 19.65 0.07
C THR A 53 28.21 20.57 -0.87
N ASP A 54 28.68 21.82 -0.92
CA ASP A 54 28.17 22.91 -1.73
C ASP A 54 28.31 22.58 -3.23
N ALA A 55 27.26 22.02 -3.83
CA ALA A 55 26.79 22.29 -5.19
C ALA A 55 25.60 21.37 -5.51
N ALA A 56 24.46 21.97 -5.87
CA ALA A 56 23.19 21.33 -6.22
C ALA A 56 22.42 20.68 -5.05
N LYS A 57 21.85 21.52 -4.19
CA LYS A 57 20.70 21.18 -3.32
C LYS A 57 19.52 20.73 -4.20
N ARG A 58 19.37 19.43 -4.43
CA ARG A 58 18.07 18.83 -4.74
C ARG A 58 17.70 17.97 -3.55
N SER A 59 16.84 18.50 -2.67
CA SER A 59 16.08 17.67 -1.75
C SER A 59 15.29 16.68 -2.62
N VAL A 60 15.68 15.41 -2.59
CA VAL A 60 14.87 14.35 -3.19
C VAL A 60 13.76 14.08 -2.19
N ARG A 61 12.62 14.73 -2.38
CA ARG A 61 11.42 14.47 -1.57
C ARG A 61 10.76 13.20 -2.09
N ARG A 62 10.68 12.19 -1.23
CA ARG A 62 9.92 10.97 -1.51
C ARG A 62 8.58 11.08 -0.81
N ASN A 63 7.51 10.91 -1.57
CA ASN A 63 6.17 10.74 -1.03
C ASN A 63 5.77 9.29 -1.30
N ARG A 64 5.88 8.40 -0.30
CA ARG A 64 5.21 7.09 -0.39
C ARG A 64 3.72 7.32 -0.19
N ASP A 65 2.84 6.56 -0.83
CA ASP A 65 1.41 6.83 -0.70
C ASP A 65 0.89 6.66 0.73
N ILE A 66 1.29 5.57 1.41
CA ILE A 66 0.93 5.31 2.81
C ILE A 66 2.11 4.64 3.52
N ILE A 67 2.44 5.12 4.73
CA ILE A 67 3.42 4.49 5.64
C ILE A 67 2.80 4.31 7.02
N LYS A 68 2.96 3.12 7.61
CA LYS A 68 2.57 2.84 9.00
C LYS A 68 3.66 2.09 9.73
N LYS A 69 3.77 2.33 11.02
CA LYS A 69 4.60 1.56 11.96
C LYS A 69 3.68 0.63 12.76
N ALA A 70 3.95 -0.66 12.74
CA ALA A 70 3.33 -1.62 13.65
C ALA A 70 4.31 -1.93 14.79
N ALA A 71 3.84 -1.93 16.03
CA ALA A 71 4.60 -2.40 17.19
C ALA A 71 4.15 -3.83 17.52
N LEU A 72 5.02 -4.82 17.28
CA LEU A 72 4.75 -6.24 17.54
C LEU A 72 5.54 -6.66 18.78
N GLY A 73 5.16 -6.13 19.93
CA GLY A 73 5.93 -6.27 21.17
C GLY A 73 7.17 -5.38 21.18
N ALA A 74 8.38 -5.98 21.22
CA ALA A 74 9.66 -5.26 21.22
C ALA A 74 10.19 -4.94 19.80
N ASP A 75 9.63 -5.59 18.77
CA ASP A 75 10.02 -5.40 17.38
C ASP A 75 9.08 -4.42 16.67
N PHE A 76 9.65 -3.58 15.80
CA PHE A 76 8.89 -2.61 15.01
C PHE A 76 8.93 -2.97 13.53
N LEU A 77 7.77 -2.93 12.88
CA LEU A 77 7.63 -3.15 11.45
C LEU A 77 7.21 -1.86 10.76
N ILE A 78 8.03 -1.36 9.82
CA ILE A 78 7.65 -0.25 8.96
C ILE A 78 7.07 -0.82 7.67
N LEU A 79 5.79 -0.52 7.45
CA LEU A 79 4.99 -0.98 6.33
C LEU A 79 4.71 0.20 5.43
N ALA A 80 4.97 0.06 4.13
CA ALA A 80 4.57 1.09 3.20
C ALA A 80 3.89 0.52 1.97
N CYS A 81 2.89 1.24 1.51
CA CYS A 81 2.14 0.93 0.31
C CYS A 81 2.39 2.03 -0.71
N GLU A 82 2.65 1.61 -1.94
CA GLU A 82 2.71 2.48 -3.11
C GLU A 82 1.63 1.96 -4.08
N ASN A 83 0.63 2.78 -4.36
CA ASN A 83 -0.50 2.42 -5.20
C ASN A 83 -0.28 2.90 -6.64
N GLN A 84 -0.61 2.05 -7.61
CA GLN A 84 -0.41 2.34 -9.03
C GLN A 84 -1.60 1.85 -9.85
N GLU A 85 -1.93 2.57 -10.93
CA GLU A 85 -3.05 2.21 -11.81
C GLU A 85 -2.75 0.97 -12.69
N HIS A 86 -1.48 0.80 -13.04
CA HIS A 86 -1.02 -0.36 -13.80
C HIS A 86 0.17 -1.01 -13.08
N VAL A 87 0.35 -2.32 -13.28
CA VAL A 87 1.51 -3.03 -12.74
C VAL A 87 2.75 -2.62 -13.54
N HIS A 88 3.55 -1.72 -12.96
CA HIS A 88 4.83 -1.30 -13.51
C HIS A 88 5.98 -1.91 -12.70
N TYR A 89 6.52 -3.05 -13.14
CA TYR A 89 7.65 -3.71 -12.45
C TYR A 89 8.88 -2.80 -12.30
N ALA A 90 9.08 -1.83 -13.20
CA ALA A 90 10.13 -0.82 -13.07
C ALA A 90 9.98 0.06 -11.81
N MET A 91 8.76 0.26 -11.30
CA MET A 91 8.52 1.01 -10.06
C MET A 91 9.04 0.26 -8.82
N VAL A 92 9.04 -1.07 -8.86
CA VAL A 92 9.65 -1.91 -7.81
C VAL A 92 11.15 -1.64 -7.74
N ILE A 93 11.83 -1.65 -8.90
CA ILE A 93 13.26 -1.38 -8.99
C ILE A 93 13.57 0.06 -8.55
N ARG A 94 12.75 1.02 -8.96
CA ARG A 94 12.90 2.42 -8.55
C ARG A 94 12.76 2.60 -7.03
N ASN A 95 11.80 1.92 -6.41
CA ASN A 95 11.64 1.92 -4.95
C ASN A 95 12.86 1.33 -4.25
N MET A 96 13.38 0.19 -4.72
CA MET A 96 14.63 -0.38 -4.19
C MET A 96 15.80 0.58 -4.31
N LEU A 97 15.97 1.22 -5.47
CA LEU A 97 17.07 2.14 -5.72
C LEU A 97 17.04 3.31 -4.74
N TYR A 98 15.86 3.90 -4.51
CA TYR A 98 15.73 4.99 -3.54
C TYR A 98 16.00 4.54 -2.11
N ASP A 99 15.50 3.37 -1.70
CA ASP A 99 15.77 2.81 -0.37
C ASP A 99 17.28 2.51 -0.18
N ALA A 100 17.93 1.96 -1.20
CA ALA A 100 19.36 1.70 -1.20
C ALA A 100 20.19 2.99 -1.12
N MET A 101 19.81 4.04 -1.87
CA MET A 101 20.46 5.35 -1.81
C MET A 101 20.32 5.99 -0.42
N ASN A 102 19.12 5.99 0.14
CA ASN A 102 18.85 6.50 1.49
C ASN A 102 19.70 5.77 2.53
N TYR A 103 19.79 4.44 2.41
CA TYR A 103 20.61 3.64 3.31
C TYR A 103 22.11 3.97 3.16
N ALA A 104 22.60 4.08 1.92
CA ALA A 104 24.00 4.44 1.66
C ALA A 104 24.36 5.80 2.29
N ASP A 105 23.45 6.77 2.27
CA ASP A 105 23.66 8.07 2.90
C ASP A 105 23.66 7.99 4.44
N GLN A 106 22.79 7.19 5.04
CA GLN A 106 22.79 6.95 6.49
C GLN A 106 24.10 6.28 6.96
N VAL A 107 24.59 5.30 6.20
CA VAL A 107 25.88 4.64 6.46
C VAL A 107 27.05 5.62 6.35
N LYS A 108 27.06 6.48 5.31
CA LYS A 108 28.10 7.50 5.17
C LYS A 108 28.14 8.46 6.35
N LEU A 109 26.98 8.82 6.89
CA LEU A 109 26.88 9.68 8.07
C LEU A 109 27.38 9.00 9.35
N SER A 110 27.18 7.69 9.50
CA SER A 110 27.59 6.95 10.69
C SER A 110 29.05 6.51 10.69
N GLY A 111 29.69 6.42 9.52
CA GLY A 111 31.12 6.11 9.36
C GLY A 111 31.52 4.64 9.62
N ASP A 112 30.61 3.81 10.12
CA ASP A 112 30.90 2.47 10.64
C ASP A 112 29.99 1.39 10.01
N LEU A 113 30.04 1.21 8.69
CA LEU A 113 29.20 0.21 7.98
C LEU A 113 29.26 -1.18 8.61
N GLU A 114 30.46 -1.64 8.99
CA GLU A 114 30.67 -2.98 9.56
C GLU A 114 29.87 -3.24 10.84
N LYS A 115 29.64 -2.19 11.65
CA LYS A 115 28.82 -2.29 12.88
C LYS A 115 27.33 -2.40 12.56
N PHE A 116 26.89 -1.87 11.43
CA PHE A 116 25.48 -1.87 11.01
C PHE A 116 25.09 -3.06 10.14
N LEU A 117 26.06 -3.76 9.53
CA LEU A 117 25.82 -4.94 8.69
C LEU A 117 24.91 -6.00 9.35
N PRO A 118 25.05 -6.35 10.64
CA PRO A 118 24.17 -7.34 11.26
C PRO A 118 22.71 -6.86 11.43
N TYR A 119 22.48 -5.55 11.42
CA TYR A 119 21.17 -4.93 11.60
C TYR A 119 20.51 -4.56 10.26
N LEU A 120 21.16 -4.88 9.14
CA LEU A 120 20.61 -4.62 7.82
C LEU A 120 19.33 -5.43 7.60
N PRO A 121 18.19 -4.77 7.36
CA PRO A 121 16.96 -5.50 7.09
C PRO A 121 17.05 -6.21 5.75
N ASN A 122 16.66 -7.48 5.72
CA ASN A 122 16.38 -8.18 4.48
C ASN A 122 15.02 -7.69 3.92
N TYR A 123 15.05 -6.61 3.16
CA TYR A 123 13.85 -5.99 2.60
C TYR A 123 13.19 -6.87 1.54
N LYS A 124 12.04 -7.45 1.89
CA LYS A 124 11.17 -8.16 0.95
C LYS A 124 10.25 -7.18 0.22
N LEU A 125 10.23 -7.23 -1.11
CA LEU A 125 9.24 -6.53 -1.92
C LEU A 125 8.14 -7.49 -2.37
N ASN A 126 6.89 -7.08 -2.15
CA ASN A 126 5.71 -7.81 -2.58
C ASN A 126 4.96 -6.96 -3.61
N VAL A 127 4.67 -7.54 -4.78
CA VAL A 127 3.87 -6.90 -5.82
C VAL A 127 2.49 -7.56 -5.81
N LEU A 128 1.45 -6.78 -5.55
CA LEU A 128 0.07 -7.23 -5.58
C LEU A 128 -0.61 -6.74 -6.86
N ASP A 129 -1.00 -7.67 -7.72
CA ASP A 129 -1.87 -7.39 -8.87
C ASP A 129 -3.30 -7.82 -8.54
N VAL A 130 -4.16 -6.84 -8.25
CA VAL A 130 -5.56 -7.07 -7.84
C VAL A 130 -6.34 -7.86 -8.89
N LYS A 131 -6.05 -7.65 -10.19
CA LYS A 131 -6.73 -8.36 -11.28
C LYS A 131 -6.40 -9.85 -11.32
N ARG A 132 -5.29 -10.25 -10.71
CA ARG A 132 -4.80 -11.65 -10.70
C ARG A 132 -4.87 -12.29 -9.31
N ILE A 133 -5.53 -11.67 -8.33
CA ILE A 133 -5.73 -12.25 -6.99
C ILE A 133 -6.50 -13.57 -7.10
N ALA A 134 -5.93 -14.66 -6.59
CA ALA A 134 -6.59 -15.96 -6.52
C ALA A 134 -7.60 -16.01 -5.36
N HIS A 135 -7.16 -15.64 -4.16
CA HIS A 135 -7.90 -15.81 -2.90
C HIS A 135 -8.44 -14.49 -2.36
N LEU A 136 -9.57 -14.03 -2.90
CA LEU A 136 -10.27 -12.85 -2.35
C LEU A 136 -10.74 -13.11 -0.91
N GLU A 137 -10.97 -14.36 -0.55
CA GLU A 137 -11.41 -14.78 0.78
C GLU A 137 -10.42 -14.49 1.91
N TYR A 138 -9.18 -14.15 1.59
CA TYR A 138 -8.16 -13.78 2.58
C TYR A 138 -8.36 -12.38 3.19
N PHE A 139 -9.09 -11.50 2.51
CA PHE A 139 -9.31 -10.12 2.96
C PHE A 139 -10.61 -10.04 3.77
N GLN A 140 -10.58 -9.72 5.05
CA GLN A 140 -11.74 -9.81 5.96
C GLN A 140 -12.61 -8.54 6.01
N THR A 141 -12.13 -7.42 5.50
CA THR A 141 -12.83 -6.12 5.46
C THR A 141 -13.51 -5.89 4.11
N ASP A 142 -14.15 -4.71 3.96
CA ASP A 142 -14.72 -4.24 2.70
C ASP A 142 -13.68 -4.15 1.55
N LEU A 143 -12.38 -4.23 1.86
CA LEU A 143 -11.30 -4.37 0.89
C LEU A 143 -11.52 -5.57 -0.04
N ARG A 144 -12.14 -6.65 0.45
CA ARG A 144 -12.50 -7.81 -0.38
C ARG A 144 -13.42 -7.44 -1.52
N GLU A 145 -14.45 -6.65 -1.22
CA GLU A 145 -15.47 -6.22 -2.18
C GLU A 145 -14.88 -5.24 -3.19
N VAL A 146 -14.05 -4.31 -2.72
CA VAL A 146 -13.30 -3.39 -3.59
C VAL A 146 -12.39 -4.16 -4.54
N PHE A 147 -11.60 -5.12 -4.04
CA PHE A 147 -10.75 -5.97 -4.86
C PHE A 147 -11.55 -6.87 -5.80
N GLY A 148 -12.70 -7.37 -5.36
CA GLY A 148 -13.63 -8.12 -6.19
C GLY A 148 -14.09 -7.31 -7.40
N ILE A 149 -14.48 -6.05 -7.20
CA ILE A 149 -14.88 -5.17 -8.29
C ILE A 149 -13.70 -4.86 -9.22
N ILE A 150 -12.55 -4.44 -8.68
CA ILE A 150 -11.35 -4.13 -9.48
C ILE A 150 -10.92 -5.33 -10.32
N LYS A 151 -11.00 -6.55 -9.76
CA LYS A 151 -10.62 -7.78 -10.44
C LYS A 151 -11.42 -8.03 -11.71
N TYR A 152 -12.71 -7.73 -11.69
CA TYR A 152 -13.62 -7.95 -12.83
C TYR A 152 -13.97 -6.67 -13.59
N ALA A 153 -13.30 -5.55 -13.32
CA ALA A 153 -13.66 -4.24 -13.86
C ALA A 153 -13.69 -4.18 -15.40
N ASP A 154 -12.89 -5.00 -16.08
CA ASP A 154 -12.81 -5.02 -17.55
C ASP A 154 -13.96 -5.81 -18.20
N ASP A 155 -14.70 -6.64 -17.45
CA ASP A 155 -15.80 -7.48 -17.96
C ASP A 155 -17.07 -7.25 -17.13
N LYS A 156 -17.99 -6.45 -17.71
CA LYS A 156 -19.27 -6.09 -17.08
C LYS A 156 -20.13 -7.31 -16.74
N CYS A 157 -20.07 -8.39 -17.52
CA CYS A 157 -20.84 -9.59 -17.26
C CYS A 157 -20.29 -10.35 -16.05
N GLN A 158 -18.96 -10.54 -15.99
CA GLN A 158 -18.30 -11.16 -14.83
C GLN A 158 -18.46 -10.33 -13.56
N MET A 159 -18.34 -9.00 -13.66
CA MET A 159 -18.54 -8.11 -12.53
C MET A 159 -19.96 -8.22 -11.97
N LYS A 160 -20.99 -8.18 -12.83
CA LYS A 160 -22.39 -8.38 -12.41
C LYS A 160 -22.61 -9.74 -11.75
N ALA A 161 -22.08 -10.80 -12.34
CA ALA A 161 -22.17 -12.15 -11.78
C ALA A 161 -21.47 -12.25 -10.41
N HIS A 162 -20.33 -11.59 -10.24
CA HIS A 162 -19.61 -11.53 -8.98
C HIS A 162 -20.40 -10.78 -7.90
N VAL A 163 -20.99 -9.63 -8.24
CA VAL A 163 -21.81 -8.84 -7.32
C VAL A 163 -23.05 -9.63 -6.89
N GLU A 164 -23.76 -10.25 -7.84
CA GLU A 164 -24.97 -11.04 -7.53
C GLU A 164 -24.64 -12.24 -6.63
N LYS A 165 -23.56 -12.96 -6.94
CA LYS A 165 -23.09 -14.09 -6.10
C LYS A 165 -22.79 -13.65 -4.66
N ASN A 166 -22.35 -12.41 -4.47
CA ASN A 166 -21.96 -11.88 -3.16
C ASN A 166 -22.93 -10.80 -2.65
N ARG A 167 -24.18 -10.79 -3.12
CA ARG A 167 -25.15 -9.70 -2.92
C ARG A 167 -25.34 -9.31 -1.45
N ILE A 168 -25.35 -10.28 -0.53
CA ILE A 168 -25.52 -10.04 0.92
C ILE A 168 -24.37 -9.20 1.49
N ARG A 169 -23.15 -9.37 0.97
CA ARG A 169 -21.97 -8.63 1.41
C ARG A 169 -21.99 -7.22 0.82
N TYR A 170 -22.24 -7.11 -0.48
CA TYR A 170 -22.38 -5.82 -1.16
C TYR A 170 -23.51 -4.95 -0.58
N SER A 171 -24.63 -5.56 -0.14
CA SER A 171 -25.74 -4.82 0.49
C SER A 171 -25.41 -4.22 1.86
N LYS A 172 -24.31 -4.64 2.49
CA LYS A 172 -23.87 -4.16 3.80
C LYS A 172 -22.78 -3.11 3.72
N LEU A 173 -22.28 -2.82 2.51
CA LEU A 173 -21.23 -1.84 2.32
C LEU A 173 -21.70 -0.45 2.75
N LEU A 174 -20.83 0.25 3.45
CA LEU A 174 -21.05 1.65 3.78
C LEU A 174 -21.06 2.49 2.50
N ARG A 175 -21.83 3.58 2.51
CA ARG A 175 -21.92 4.52 1.39
C ARG A 175 -20.54 5.01 0.94
N GLU A 176 -19.66 5.32 1.89
CA GLU A 176 -18.28 5.74 1.61
C GLU A 176 -17.51 4.69 0.77
N THR A 177 -17.67 3.40 1.10
CA THR A 177 -16.99 2.33 0.37
C THR A 177 -17.54 2.19 -1.05
N ILE A 178 -18.86 2.36 -1.22
CA ILE A 178 -19.51 2.36 -2.54
C ILE A 178 -18.99 3.52 -3.40
N GLU A 179 -18.88 4.73 -2.84
CA GLU A 179 -18.33 5.90 -3.52
C GLU A 179 -16.89 5.65 -3.97
N ILE A 180 -16.06 5.04 -3.13
CA ILE A 180 -14.68 4.64 -3.47
C ILE A 180 -14.66 3.65 -4.63
N ILE A 181 -15.56 2.66 -4.64
CA ILE A 181 -15.68 1.70 -5.75
C ILE A 181 -15.95 2.43 -7.08
N PHE A 182 -16.91 3.37 -7.10
CA PHE A 182 -17.24 4.13 -8.31
C PHE A 182 -16.06 4.96 -8.81
N ILE A 183 -15.39 5.69 -7.91
CA ILE A 183 -14.21 6.50 -8.24
C ILE A 183 -13.10 5.62 -8.84
N LEU A 184 -12.84 4.45 -8.24
CA LEU A 184 -11.80 3.52 -8.72
C LEU A 184 -12.14 2.93 -10.11
N LEU A 185 -13.41 2.67 -10.38
CA LEU A 185 -13.90 2.26 -11.70
C LEU A 185 -13.80 3.40 -12.74
N GLY A 186 -13.74 4.65 -12.29
CA GLY A 186 -13.80 5.81 -13.17
C GLY A 186 -15.19 6.07 -13.73
N GLU A 187 -16.23 5.61 -13.03
CA GLU A 187 -17.61 6.03 -13.28
C GLU A 187 -17.84 7.31 -12.47
N ASP A 188 -18.19 8.41 -13.14
CA ASP A 188 -18.54 9.66 -12.46
C ASP A 188 -19.66 9.38 -11.45
N SER A 189 -19.43 9.75 -10.18
CA SER A 189 -20.38 9.68 -9.08
C SER A 189 -21.60 10.58 -9.35
N LYS A 190 -22.46 10.18 -10.28
CA LYS A 190 -23.79 10.74 -10.49
C LYS A 190 -24.79 9.61 -10.26
N MET A 191 -25.01 9.29 -8.99
CA MET A 191 -26.28 8.76 -8.51
C MET A 191 -26.98 9.83 -7.68
#